data_AF-A0A950M618-F1
#
_entry.id   AF-A0A950M618-F1
#
_cell.length_a   1.000
_cell.length_b   1.000
_cell.length_c   1.000
_cell.angle_alpha   90.00
_cell.angle_beta   90.00
_cell.angle_gamma   90.00
#
_symmetry.space_group_name_H-M   'P 1'
#
loop_
_entity.id
_entity.type
_entity.pdbx_description
1 polymer ?
#
loop_
_entity_poly.entity_id
_entity_poly.type
_entity_poly.pdbx_seq_one_letter_code
_entity_poly.pdbx_strand_id
1 'polypeptide(L)' 'MFLKRNCKQVTRLVLEAEDRHLPWVERLAVRIHMHICATCPRFQQQVRLMREATQAWRHYSQES' A
#
# COMPACT_ATOMS: atom_id res chain seq x y z
N MET A 1 10.93 -11.05 -16.24
CA MET A 1 11.96 -11.86 -15.58
C MET A 1 13.13 -10.93 -15.21
N PHE A 2 13.11 -10.30 -14.03
CA PHE A 2 14.30 -9.96 -13.23
C PHE A 2 13.83 -9.40 -11.87
N LEU A 3 14.02 -10.24 -10.84
CA LEU A 3 13.76 -10.05 -9.39
C LEU A 3 12.32 -10.28 -8.89
N LYS A 4 12.21 -11.38 -8.12
CA LYS A 4 11.05 -11.97 -7.41
C LYS A 4 10.41 -11.04 -6.35
N ARG A 5 9.95 -9.87 -6.76
CA ARG A 5 8.74 -9.21 -6.25
C ARG A 5 8.08 -8.54 -7.44
N ASN A 6 7.28 -9.29 -8.19
CA ASN A 6 6.45 -8.72 -9.25
C ASN A 6 5.58 -7.62 -8.64
N CYS A 7 5.28 -6.56 -9.39
CA CYS A 7 4.45 -5.44 -8.91
C CYS A 7 3.20 -5.94 -8.14
N LYS A 8 2.60 -7.06 -8.57
CA LYS A 8 1.50 -7.77 -7.89
C LYS A 8 1.77 -8.17 -6.42
N GLN A 9 2.97 -8.64 -6.09
CA GLN A 9 3.35 -8.95 -4.71
C GLN A 9 3.55 -7.68 -3.89
N VAL A 10 4.07 -6.62 -4.50
CA VAL A 10 4.24 -5.33 -3.83
C VAL A 10 2.89 -4.67 -3.57
N THR A 11 1.98 -4.66 -4.55
CA THR A 11 0.62 -4.17 -4.35
C THR A 11 -0.13 -4.98 -3.29
N ARG A 12 0.05 -6.30 -3.27
CA ARG A 12 -0.48 -7.15 -2.20
C ARG A 12 0.09 -6.78 -0.83
N LEU A 13 1.40 -6.60 -0.70
CA LEU A 13 2.01 -6.16 0.55
C LEU A 13 1.54 -4.76 0.97
N VAL A 14 1.36 -3.83 0.03
CA VAL A 14 0.82 -2.50 0.30
C VAL A 14 -0.60 -2.58 0.86
N LEU A 15 -1.46 -3.44 0.29
CA LEU A 15 -2.80 -3.69 0.82
C LEU A 15 -2.74 -4.37 2.19
N GLU A 16 -1.90 -5.40 2.35
CA GLU A 16 -1.73 -6.07 3.63
C GLU A 16 -1.17 -5.13 4.70
N ALA A 17 -0.31 -4.15 4.35
CA ALA A 17 0.16 -3.12 5.27
C ALA A 17 -0.95 -2.24 5.84
N GLU A 18 -2.06 -2.15 5.10
CA GLU A 18 -3.20 -1.33 5.44
C GLU A 18 -4.12 -2.02 6.45
N ASP A 19 -4.22 -3.34 6.36
CA ASP A 19 -5.01 -4.18 7.25
C ASP A 19 -4.19 -4.68 8.46
N ARG A 20 -2.89 -4.93 8.28
CA ARG A 20 -2.00 -5.51 9.29
C ARG A 20 -0.61 -4.89 9.30
N HIS A 21 0.07 -4.98 10.45
CA HIS A 21 1.46 -4.56 10.55
C HIS A 21 2.38 -5.54 9.80
N LEU A 22 3.04 -5.07 8.75
CA LEU A 22 4.03 -5.86 8.02
C LEU A 22 5.34 -6.03 8.81
N PRO A 23 6.01 -7.20 8.70
CA PRO A 23 7.38 -7.38 9.17
C PRO A 23 8.34 -6.36 8.53
N TRP A 24 9.32 -5.90 9.30
CA TRP A 24 10.31 -4.91 8.86
C TRP A 24 11.05 -5.30 7.56
N VAL A 25 11.32 -6.59 7.38
CA VAL A 25 11.98 -7.15 6.18
C VAL A 25 11.13 -6.93 4.91
N GLU A 26 9.82 -7.09 5.01
CA GLU A 26 8.91 -6.90 3.87
C GLU A 26 8.75 -5.43 3.53
N ARG A 27 8.68 -4.57 4.56
CA ARG A 27 8.65 -3.12 4.40
C ARG A 27 9.90 -2.59 3.67
N LEU A 28 11.08 -3.09 4.04
CA LEU A 28 12.32 -2.71 3.39
C LEU A 28 12.33 -3.11 1.91
N ALA A 29 11.86 -4.31 1.59
CA ALA A 29 11.82 -4.78 0.22
C ALA A 29 10.80 -4.04 -0.65
N VAL A 30 9.64 -3.66 -0.10
CA VAL A 30 8.68 -2.78 -0.77
C VAL A 30 9.34 -1.43 -1.08
N ARG A 31 10.02 -0.82 -0.10
CA ARG A 31 10.71 0.47 -0.29
C ARG A 31 11.76 0.39 -1.41
N ILE A 32 12.60 -0.64 -1.43
CA ILE A 32 13.59 -0.85 -2.51
C ILE A 32 12.87 -0.97 -3.86
N HIS A 33 11.77 -1.72 -3.95
CA HIS A 33 11.01 -1.86 -5.19
C HIS A 33 10.37 -0.54 -5.64
N MET A 34 9.89 0.30 -4.72
CA MET A 34 9.35 1.63 -5.03
C MET A 34 10.38 2.57 -5.65
N HIS A 35 11.67 2.39 -5.34
CA HIS A 35 12.74 3.17 -6.00
C HIS A 35 13.06 2.69 -7.41
N ILE A 36 12.82 1.41 -7.71
CA ILE A 36 13.16 0.80 -9.01
C ILE A 36 11.95 0.84 -9.97
N CYS A 37 10.73 0.83 -9.44
CA CYS A 37 9.48 0.84 -10.21
C CYS A 37 8.76 2.20 -10.07
N ALA A 38 8.50 2.87 -11.19
CA ALA A 38 7.77 4.14 -11.20
C ALA A 38 6.23 3.99 -11.01
N THR A 39 5.69 2.79 -11.20
CA THR A 39 4.24 2.54 -11.16
C THR A 39 3.75 2.22 -9.76
N CYS A 40 4.50 1.43 -9.00
CA CYS A 40 4.11 1.00 -7.66
C CYS A 40 3.91 2.16 -6.65
N PRO A 41 4.70 3.26 -6.68
CA PRO A 41 4.48 4.41 -5.79
C PRO A 41 3.13 5.10 -6.08
N ARG A 42 2.73 5.16 -7.35
CA ARG A 42 1.42 5.72 -7.74
C ARG A 42 0.28 4.88 -7.19
N PHE A 43 0.39 3.56 -7.30
CA PHE A 43 -0.60 2.65 -6.71
C PHE A 43 -0.71 2.82 -5.19
N GLN A 44 0.41 2.92 -4.48
CA GLN A 44 0.40 3.17 -3.03
C GLN A 44 -0.33 4.47 -2.68
N GLN A 45 -0.13 5.54 -3.45
CA GLN A 45 -0.83 6.79 -3.24
C GLN A 45 -2.34 6.66 -3.47
N GLN A 46 -2.77 5.87 -4.46
CA GLN A 46 -4.19 5.60 -4.72
C GLN A 46 -4.85 4.84 -3.56
N VAL A 47 -4.19 3.79 -3.04
CA VAL A 47 -4.69 3.04 -1.88
C VAL A 47 -4.84 3.94 -0.66
N ARG A 48 -3.82 4.78 -0.39
CA ARG A 48 -3.85 5.73 0.72
C ARG A 48 -5.02 6.71 0.61
N LEU A 49 -5.25 7.26 -0.58
CA LEU A 49 -6.38 8.15 -0.84
C LEU A 49 -7.73 7.47 -0.58
N MET A 50 -7.90 6.22 -1.05
CA MET A 50 -9.13 5.45 -0.81
C MET A 50 -9.37 5.23 0.69
N ARG A 51 -8.32 4.97 1.47
CA ARG A 51 -8.45 4.79 2.92
C ARG A 51 -8.79 6.09 3.64
N GLU A 52 -8.12 7.18 3.30
CA GLU A 52 -8.41 8.50 3.88
C GLU A 52 -9.87 8.90 3.61
N ALA A 53 -10.35 8.70 2.38
CA ALA A 53 -11.75 8.92 2.03
C ALA A 53 -12.69 8.01 2.85
N THR A 54 -12.40 6.71 2.96
CA THR A 54 -13.22 5.76 3.73
C THR A 54 -13.23 6.12 5.22
N GLN A 55 -12.11 6.56 5.78
CA GLN A 55 -12.01 6.97 7.17
C GLN A 55 -12.80 8.26 7.43
N ALA A 56 -12.72 9.24 6.54
CA ALA A 56 -13.53 10.46 6.59
C ALA A 56 -15.03 10.14 6.52
N TRP A 57 -15.44 9.22 5.63
CA TRP A 57 -16.82 8.74 5.54
C TRP A 57 -17.29 8.03 6.82
N ARG A 58 -16.47 7.16 7.41
CA ARG A 58 -16.80 6.49 8.68
C ARG A 58 -17.00 7.49 9.83
N HIS A 59 -16.21 8.56 9.86
CA HIS A 59 -16.37 9.63 10.84
C HIS A 59 -17.71 10.36 10.63
N TYR A 60 -18.04 10.71 9.38
CA TYR A 60 -19.32 11.33 9.05
C TYR A 60 -20.53 10.45 9.42
N SER A 61 -20.47 9.15 9.12
CA SER A 61 -21.59 8.22 9.41
C SER A 61 -21.81 7.91 10.89
N GLN A 62 -20.83 8.17 11.77
CA GLN A 62 -20.99 7.96 13.21
C GLN A 62 -21.52 9.19 13.94
N GLU A 63 -21.45 10.37 13.31
CA GLU A 63 -21.94 11.63 13.86
C GLU A 63 -23.37 11.97 13.40
N SER A 64 -23.92 11.22 12.43
CA SER A 64 -25.32 11.28 11.97
C SER A 64 -26.17 10.18 12.58
#